data_AF-A0AA43ESE8-F1
#
_entry.id   AF-A0AA43ESE8-F1
#
_cell.length_a   1.000
_cell.length_b   1.000
_cell.length_c   1.000
_cell.angle_alpha   90.00
_cell.angle_beta   90.00
_cell.angle_gamma   90.00
#
_symmetry.space_group_name_H-M   'P 1'
#
loop_
_entity.id
_entity.type
_entity.pdbx_description
1 polymer ?
#
loop_
_entity_poly.entity_id
_entity_poly.type
_entity_poly.pdbx_seq_one_letter_code
_entity_poly.pdbx_strand_id
1 'polypeptide(L)'
;MTDMQPTDISTKPRYALSYGLRLDQGTASELTHPRVPILLPDGSVGNMTLHVMNGTADEIKAQLLDSIDAFFDIYADVYADV
;
A
#
# COMPACT_ATOMS: atom_id res chain seq x y z
N MET A 1 -17.58 40.07 20.33
CA MET A 1 -16.41 39.18 20.53
C MET A 1 -16.96 38.04 21.38
N THR A 2 -17.11 36.81 20.90
CA THR A 2 -16.21 36.02 20.04
C THR A 2 -17.03 35.04 19.21
N ASP A 3 -16.54 34.83 17.99
CA ASP A 3 -17.04 33.94 16.94
C ASP A 3 -17.05 32.47 17.41
N MET A 4 -18.20 31.80 17.32
CA MET A 4 -18.27 30.33 17.41
C MET A 4 -17.97 29.78 16.02
N GLN A 5 -16.73 29.35 15.82
CA GLN A 5 -16.31 28.70 14.59
C GLN A 5 -16.74 27.22 14.63
N PRO A 6 -17.55 26.72 13.68
CA PRO A 6 -17.79 25.30 13.55
C PRO A 6 -16.57 24.66 12.89
N THR A 7 -15.75 23.97 13.67
CA THR A 7 -14.62 23.19 13.14
C THR A 7 -15.13 21.85 12.60
N ASP A 8 -15.90 21.88 11.52
CA ASP A 8 -16.11 20.66 10.72
C ASP A 8 -14.88 20.46 9.83
N ILE A 9 -13.79 20.00 10.44
CA ILE A 9 -12.73 19.36 9.69
C ILE A 9 -13.21 17.95 9.39
N SER A 10 -13.81 17.75 8.22
CA SER A 10 -13.95 16.42 7.64
C SER A 10 -12.54 15.83 7.46
N THR A 11 -11.98 15.25 8.52
CA THR A 11 -10.64 14.68 8.54
C THR A 11 -10.68 13.36 7.82
N LYS A 12 -10.56 13.41 6.49
CA LYS A 12 -10.25 12.20 5.72
C LYS A 12 -9.05 11.50 6.36
N PRO A 13 -9.11 10.18 6.56
CA PRO A 13 -8.01 9.45 7.15
C PRO A 13 -6.74 9.65 6.32
N ARG A 14 -5.60 9.82 7.01
CA ARG A 14 -4.28 9.97 6.38
C ARG A 14 -3.54 8.65 6.50
N TYR A 15 -3.02 8.16 5.38
CA TYR A 15 -2.28 6.91 5.30
C TYR A 15 -0.84 7.18 4.86
N ALA A 16 0.09 6.38 5.39
CA ALA A 16 1.47 6.33 4.92
C ALA A 16 1.72 4.97 4.28
N LEU A 17 1.86 4.93 2.96
CA LEU A 17 2.21 3.71 2.22
C LEU A 17 3.73 3.59 2.13
N SER A 18 4.27 2.50 2.66
CA SER A 18 5.67 2.10 2.45
C SER A 18 5.72 1.05 1.35
N TYR A 19 6.53 1.24 0.31
CA TYR A 19 6.57 0.36 -0.86
C TYR A 19 8.00 0.08 -1.32
N GLY A 20 8.27 -1.17 -1.71
CA GLY A 20 9.57 -1.63 -2.19
C GLY A 20 9.45 -2.30 -3.56
N LEU A 21 10.35 -1.93 -4.47
CA LEU A 21 10.49 -2.53 -5.81
C LEU A 21 11.84 -3.19 -5.96
N ARG A 22 11.82 -4.37 -6.58
CA ARG A 22 13.03 -5.06 -7.04
C ARG A 22 12.71 -5.69 -8.39
N LEU A 23 13.60 -5.46 -9.36
CA LEU A 23 13.52 -6.07 -10.68
C LEU A 23 14.75 -6.93 -10.91
N ASP A 24 14.56 -8.23 -11.06
CA ASP A 24 15.60 -9.19 -11.38
C ASP A 24 15.47 -9.65 -12.84
N GLN A 25 16.55 -10.18 -13.42
CA GLN A 25 16.50 -10.79 -14.75
C GLN A 25 15.85 -12.19 -14.67
N GLY A 26 14.96 -12.50 -15.62
CA GLY A 26 14.27 -13.79 -15.69
C GLY A 26 12.94 -13.80 -14.93
N THR A 27 12.50 -14.97 -14.48
CA THR A 27 11.26 -15.17 -13.73
C THR A 27 11.53 -15.65 -12.31
N ALA A 28 10.71 -15.21 -11.35
CA ALA A 28 10.77 -15.66 -9.96
C ALA A 28 9.51 -16.46 -9.58
N SER A 29 9.62 -17.25 -8.51
CA SER A 29 8.48 -17.99 -7.96
C SER A 29 7.43 -17.03 -7.39
N GLU A 30 6.20 -17.14 -7.87
CA GLU A 30 5.05 -16.36 -7.37
C GLU A 30 4.41 -16.99 -6.13
N LEU A 31 4.74 -18.25 -5.84
CA LEU A 31 4.10 -19.03 -4.75
C LEU A 31 4.61 -18.64 -3.36
N THR A 32 5.78 -18.02 -3.28
CA THR A 32 6.41 -17.66 -2.01
C THR A 32 6.57 -16.16 -1.93
N HIS A 33 5.53 -15.45 -1.50
CA HIS A 33 5.63 -14.03 -1.19
C HIS A 33 6.69 -13.81 -0.11
N PRO A 34 7.86 -13.23 -0.42
CA PRO A 34 8.86 -12.93 0.59
C PRO A 34 8.26 -11.96 1.60
N ARG A 35 8.54 -12.18 2.89
CA ARG A 35 8.26 -11.20 3.95
C ARG A 35 9.57 -10.53 4.32
N VAL A 36 9.61 -9.21 4.22
CA VAL A 36 10.80 -8.41 4.55
C VAL A 36 10.52 -7.61 5.83
N PRO A 37 11.37 -7.69 6.86
CA PRO A 37 11.21 -6.86 8.04
C PRO A 37 11.50 -5.40 7.69
N ILE A 38 10.68 -4.49 8.20
CA ILE A 38 10.83 -3.04 8.04
C ILE A 38 10.74 -2.33 9.39
N LEU A 39 11.50 -1.26 9.57
CA LEU A 39 11.35 -0.37 10.72
C LEU A 39 10.20 0.61 10.45
N LEU A 40 9.20 0.62 11.32
CA LEU A 40 8.04 1.49 11.23
C LEU A 40 8.35 2.88 11.85
N PRO A 41 7.57 3.93 11.50
CA PRO A 41 7.81 5.28 12.02
C PRO A 41 7.75 5.42 13.55
N ASP A 42 7.06 4.48 14.22
CA ASP A 42 6.98 4.41 15.69
C ASP A 42 8.18 3.68 16.33
N GLY A 43 9.14 3.23 15.53
CA GLY A 43 10.33 2.49 15.97
C GLY A 43 10.11 0.99 16.15
N SER A 44 8.90 0.48 15.90
CA SER A 44 8.62 -0.96 15.92
C SER A 44 9.05 -1.66 14.61
N VAL A 45 9.18 -2.99 14.64
CA VAL A 45 9.49 -3.78 13.43
C VAL A 45 8.21 -4.40 12.89
N GLY A 46 7.84 -4.01 11.68
CA GLY A 46 6.75 -4.59 10.89
C GLY A 46 7.28 -5.56 9.83
N ASN A 47 6.35 -6.21 9.12
CA ASN A 47 6.68 -7.02 7.94
C ASN A 47 6.00 -6.44 6.71
N MET A 48 6.75 -6.32 5.61
CA MET A 48 6.24 -6.01 4.29
C MET A 48 6.15 -7.31 3.48
N THR A 49 4.98 -7.59 2.90
CA THR A 49 4.80 -8.67 1.93
C THR A 49 5.24 -8.16 0.55
N LEU A 50 6.12 -8.90 -0.12
CA LEU A 50 6.50 -8.61 -1.50
C LEU A 50 5.66 -9.45 -2.46
N HIS A 51 4.93 -8.76 -3.35
CA HIS A 51 4.23 -9.39 -4.47
C HIS A 51 5.19 -9.56 -5.66
N VAL A 52 5.19 -10.75 -6.26
CA VAL A 52 6.03 -11.08 -7.42
C VAL A 52 5.16 -11.00 -8.66
N MET A 53 5.64 -10.29 -9.68
CA MET A 53 4.98 -10.13 -10.98
C MET A 53 6.00 -10.50 -12.07
N ASN A 54 5.68 -11.51 -12.88
CA ASN A 54 6.52 -11.91 -14.00
C ASN A 54 5.94 -11.40 -15.31
N GLY A 55 6.80 -10.91 -16.20
CA GLY A 55 6.40 -10.47 -17.53
C GLY A 55 7.41 -9.52 -18.16
N THR A 56 7.03 -8.93 -19.28
CA THR A 56 7.72 -7.78 -19.84
C THR A 56 7.56 -6.55 -18.94
N ALA A 57 8.38 -5.53 -19.16
CA ALA A 57 8.31 -4.30 -18.37
C ALA A 57 6.94 -3.61 -18.43
N ASP A 58 6.23 -3.72 -19.56
CA ASP A 58 4.91 -3.10 -19.73
C ASP A 58 3.80 -3.91 -19.06
N GLU A 59 3.88 -5.24 -19.14
CA GLU A 59 2.97 -6.14 -18.40
C GLU A 59 3.12 -5.96 -16.88
N ILE A 60 4.37 -5.91 -16.38
CA ILE A 60 4.65 -5.71 -14.95
C ILE A 60 4.08 -4.37 -14.46
N LYS A 61 4.23 -3.29 -15.23
CA LYS A 61 3.69 -1.97 -14.85
C LYS A 61 2.16 -1.97 -14.81
N ALA A 62 1.52 -2.59 -15.80
CA ALA A 62 0.06 -2.68 -15.84
C ALA A 62 -0.47 -3.46 -14.64
N GLN A 63 0.10 -4.64 -14.38
CA GLN A 63 -0.29 -5.47 -13.24
C GLN A 63 -0.03 -4.78 -11.88
N LEU A 64 1.04 -4.00 -11.78
CA LEU A 64 1.34 -3.24 -10.57
C LEU A 64 0.28 -2.17 -10.30
N LEU A 65 -0.13 -1.41 -11.31
CA LEU A 65 -1.17 -0.40 -11.16
C LEU A 65 -2.49 -1.03 -10.71
N ASP A 66 -2.91 -2.11 -11.38
CA ASP A 66 -4.12 -2.86 -11.00
C ASP A 66 -4.06 -3.36 -9.55
N SER A 67 -2.89 -3.85 -9.11
CA SER A 67 -2.69 -4.30 -7.73
C SER A 67 -2.76 -3.18 -6.70
N ILE A 68 -2.33 -1.96 -7.05
CA ILE A 68 -2.40 -0.79 -6.16
C ILE A 68 -3.85 -0.34 -6.00
N ASP A 69 -4.60 -0.27 -7.11
CA ASP A 69 -6.01 0.09 -7.08
C ASP A 69 -6.80 -0.92 -6.24
N ALA A 70 -6.63 -2.22 -6.49
CA ALA A 70 -7.28 -3.28 -5.72
C ALA A 70 -6.91 -3.24 -4.22
N PHE A 71 -5.67 -2.90 -3.88
CA PHE A 71 -5.25 -2.74 -2.48
C PHE A 71 -6.05 -1.63 -1.78
N PHE A 72 -6.19 -0.47 -2.41
CA PHE A 72 -6.93 0.64 -1.81
C PHE A 72 -8.45 0.41 -1.78
N ASP A 73 -9.01 -0.30 -2.76
CA ASP A 73 -10.43 -0.67 -2.75
C ASP A 73 -10.77 -1.54 -1.53
N ILE A 74 -9.93 -2.53 -1.21
CA ILE A 74 -10.10 -3.36 0.00
C ILE A 74 -10.05 -2.49 1.26
N TYR A 75 -9.13 -1.52 1.34
CA TYR A 75 -9.04 -0.64 2.49
C TYR A 75 -10.22 0.35 2.57
N ALA A 76 -10.72 0.83 1.43
CA ALA A 76 -11.90 1.69 1.38
C ALA A 76 -13.13 0.95 1.92
N ASP A 77 -13.34 -0.30 1.51
CA ASP A 77 -14.46 -1.12 1.99
C ASP A 77 -14.37 -1.44 3.49
N VAL A 78 -13.16 -1.68 4.02
CA VAL A 78 -12.95 -1.96 5.46
C VAL A 78 -13.25 -0.74 6.35
N TYR A 79 -13.13 0.48 5.83
CA TYR A 79 -13.41 1.72 6.58
C TYR A 79 -14.68 2.44 6.12
N ALA A 80 -15.45 1.89 5.18
CA ALA A 80 -16.72 2.46 4.72
C ALA A 80 -17.91 2.20 5.68
N ASP A 81 -17.74 1.31 6.66
CA ASP A 81 -18.75 0.89 7.64
C ASP A 81 -18.41 1.29 9.10
N VAL A 82 -17.52 2.29 9.28
CA VAL A 82 -17.17 2.90 10.59
C VAL A 82 -17.43 4.39 10.65
#